data_AF-A0A0F9HKK2-F1
#
_entry.id   AF-A0A0F9HKK2-F1
#
_cell.length_a   1.000
_cell.length_b   1.000
_cell.length_c   1.000
_cell.angle_alpha   90.00
_cell.angle_beta   90.00
_cell.angle_gamma   90.00
#
_symmetry.space_group_name_H-M   'P 1'
#
loop_
_entity.id
_entity.type
_entity.pdbx_description
1 polymer ?
#
loop_
_entity_poly.entity_id
_entity_poly.type
_entity_poly.pdbx_seq_one_letter_code
_entity_poly.pdbx_strand_id
1 'polypeptide(L)'
;MISPSKYDVEIEAIDEQIEVLVRKQRELSQARAEELCPYGVGDIIVNTRNGKNTKITAIKPSSWQDFKLVGADQKKDGTFGANRELWWY
;
A
#
# COMPACT_ATOMS: atom_id res chain seq x y z
N MET A 1 13.35 1.80 -42.96
CA MET A 1 13.42 2.02 -41.50
C MET A 1 13.19 3.49 -41.26
N ILE A 2 12.15 3.86 -40.51
CA ILE A 2 11.87 5.26 -40.18
C ILE A 2 12.73 5.58 -38.97
N SER A 3 13.60 6.60 -39.07
CA SER A 3 14.38 7.06 -37.93
C SER A 3 13.46 7.86 -37.00
N PRO A 4 13.55 7.66 -35.67
CA PRO A 4 12.75 8.42 -34.72
C PRO A 4 13.03 9.91 -34.90
N SER A 5 11.96 10.71 -34.84
CA SER A 5 12.07 12.15 -34.86
C SER A 5 12.75 12.64 -33.58
N LYS A 6 13.28 13.87 -33.61
CA LYS A 6 13.80 14.52 -32.40
C LYS A 6 12.76 14.55 -31.27
N TYR A 7 11.47 14.68 -31.61
CA TYR A 7 10.39 14.69 -30.64
C TYR A 7 10.16 13.31 -30.00
N ASP A 8 10.31 12.23 -30.77
CA ASP A 8 10.13 10.87 -30.23
C ASP A 8 11.17 10.56 -29.14
N VAL A 9 12.42 10.98 -29.37
CA VAL A 9 13.51 10.83 -28.38
C VAL A 9 13.27 11.67 -27.12
N GLU A 10 12.77 12.90 -27.28
CA GLU A 10 12.45 13.78 -26.13
C GLU A 10 11.25 13.24 -25.33
N ILE A 11 10.23 12.68 -25.99
CA ILE A 11 9.09 12.05 -25.33
C ILE A 11 9.54 10.84 -24.52
N GLU A 12 10.34 9.94 -25.11
CA GLU A 12 10.86 8.75 -24.42
C GLU A 12 11.66 9.14 -23.16
N ALA A 13 12.52 10.16 -23.24
CA ALA A 13 13.27 10.66 -22.10
C ALA A 13 12.38 11.24 -20.98
N ILE A 14 11.25 11.85 -21.34
CA ILE A 14 10.26 12.35 -20.36
C ILE A 14 9.52 11.17 -19.72
N ASP A 15 9.13 10.17 -20.50
CA ASP A 15 8.43 8.98 -19.99
C ASP A 15 9.30 8.22 -18.99
N GLU A 16 10.60 8.04 -19.29
CA GLU A 16 11.56 7.45 -18.34
C GLU A 16 11.64 8.25 -17.03
N GLN A 17 11.66 9.58 -17.09
CA GLN A 17 11.67 10.43 -15.90
C GLN A 17 10.38 10.30 -15.10
N ILE A 18 9.23 10.21 -15.77
CA ILE A 18 7.93 9.99 -15.13
C ILE A 18 7.94 8.64 -14.39
N GLU A 19 8.44 7.57 -15.00
CA GLU A 19 8.53 6.26 -14.35
C GLU A 19 9.39 6.30 -13.08
N VAL A 20 10.55 6.97 -13.14
CA VAL A 20 11.44 7.14 -11.99
C VAL A 20 10.75 7.91 -10.87
N LEU A 21 10.07 9.02 -11.19
CA LEU A 21 9.36 9.84 -10.22
C LEU A 21 8.17 9.11 -9.60
N VAL A 22 7.39 8.36 -10.40
CA VAL A 22 6.28 7.54 -9.91
C VAL A 22 6.77 6.45 -8.97
N ARG A 23 7.88 5.77 -9.31
CA ARG A 23 8.48 4.78 -8.41
C ARG A 23 8.89 5.41 -7.07
N LYS A 24 9.62 6.53 -7.12
CA LYS A 24 10.06 7.25 -5.91
C LYS A 24 8.89 7.74 -5.07
N GLN A 25 7.82 8.23 -5.70
CA GLN A 25 6.60 8.64 -5.01
C GLN A 25 5.95 7.45 -4.28
N ARG A 26 5.89 6.27 -4.91
CA ARG A 26 5.35 5.05 -4.28
C ARG A 26 6.15 4.63 -3.07
N GLU A 27 7.49 4.64 -3.17
CA GLU A 27 8.40 4.33 -2.06
C GLU A 27 8.20 5.29 -0.88
N LEU A 28 8.18 6.60 -1.14
CA LEU A 28 7.96 7.61 -0.11
C LEU A 28 6.57 7.51 0.53
N SER A 29 5.56 7.20 -0.27
CA SER A 29 4.19 7.01 0.24
C SER A 29 4.10 5.78 1.15
N GLN A 30 4.80 4.69 0.79
CA GLN A 30 4.90 3.50 1.62
C GLN A 30 5.62 3.80 2.93
N ALA A 31 6.79 4.44 2.86
CA ALA A 31 7.57 4.82 4.04
C ALA A 31 6.77 5.71 5.00
N ARG A 32 6.09 6.73 4.46
CA ARG A 32 5.20 7.59 5.25
C ARG A 32 4.06 6.80 5.91
N ALA A 33 3.45 5.86 5.19
CA ALA A 33 2.37 5.06 5.74
C ALA A 33 2.85 4.16 6.89
N GLU A 34 4.04 3.59 6.77
CA GLU A 34 4.68 2.81 7.84
C GLU A 34 5.09 3.67 9.04
N GLU A 35 5.61 4.87 8.80
CA GLU A 35 6.01 5.81 9.86
C GLU A 35 4.81 6.33 10.66
N LEU A 36 3.70 6.65 10.01
CA LEU A 36 2.50 7.19 10.65
C LEU A 36 1.61 6.10 11.25
N CYS A 37 1.81 4.83 10.90
CA CYS A 37 1.01 3.73 11.41
C CYS A 37 1.43 3.37 12.85
N PRO A 38 0.49 3.38 13.82
CA PRO A 38 0.80 3.02 15.21
C PRO A 38 0.96 1.52 15.43
N TYR A 39 0.71 0.69 14.42
CA TYR A 39 0.78 -0.77 14.48
C TYR A 39 1.85 -1.33 13.54
N GLY A 40 2.41 -2.48 13.88
CA GLY A 40 3.34 -3.24 13.06
C GLY A 40 2.69 -4.35 12.24
N VAL A 41 3.37 -4.78 11.18
CA VAL A 41 3.02 -6.02 10.49
C VAL A 41 3.24 -7.20 11.43
N GLY A 42 2.22 -8.03 11.60
CA GLY A 42 2.22 -9.17 12.52
C GLY A 42 1.42 -8.93 13.80
N ASP A 43 1.13 -7.67 14.14
CA ASP A 43 0.33 -7.32 15.30
C ASP A 43 -1.11 -7.82 15.16
N ILE A 44 -1.73 -8.12 16.30
CA ILE A 44 -3.13 -8.53 16.37
C ILE A 44 -3.91 -7.38 16.99
N ILE A 45 -4.82 -6.81 16.22
CA ILE A 45 -5.73 -5.75 16.66
C ILE A 45 -7.17 -6.26 16.67
N VAL A 46 -8.05 -5.59 17.42
CA VAL A 46 -9.49 -5.86 17.35
C VAL A 46 -10.08 -5.00 16.24
N ASN A 47 -10.64 -5.64 15.22
CA ASN A 47 -11.27 -4.96 14.10
C ASN A 47 -12.55 -4.26 14.57
N THR A 48 -12.59 -2.93 14.45
CA THR A 48 -13.70 -2.10 14.96
C THR A 48 -15.04 -2.41 14.28
N ARG A 49 -15.03 -2.93 13.05
CA ARG A 49 -16.24 -3.25 12.29
C ARG A 49 -16.97 -4.49 12.81
N ASN A 50 -16.25 -5.51 13.25
CA ASN A 50 -16.84 -6.83 13.55
C ASN A 50 -16.40 -7.42 14.91
N GLY A 51 -15.56 -6.70 15.66
CA GLY A 51 -15.06 -7.10 16.97
C GLY A 51 -14.12 -8.32 16.97
N LYS A 52 -13.65 -8.76 15.80
CA LYS A 52 -12.75 -9.93 15.71
C LYS A 52 -11.29 -9.51 15.88
N ASN A 53 -10.50 -10.42 16.45
CA ASN A 53 -9.05 -10.32 16.39
C ASN A 53 -8.60 -10.43 14.94
N THR A 54 -7.71 -9.55 14.51
CA THR A 54 -7.26 -9.44 13.14
C THR A 54 -5.77 -9.23 13.13
N LYS A 55 -5.04 -10.13 12.46
CA LYS A 55 -3.60 -10.00 12.29
C LYS A 55 -3.30 -9.07 11.13
N ILE A 56 -2.51 -8.03 11.37
CA ILE A 56 -2.04 -7.10 10.35
C ILE A 56 -1.03 -7.84 9.48
N THR A 57 -1.25 -7.81 8.16
CA THR A 57 -0.39 -8.48 7.17
C THR A 57 0.30 -7.49 6.25
N ALA A 58 -0.24 -6.29 6.07
CA ALA A 58 0.46 -5.19 5.41
C ALA A 58 -0.07 -3.84 5.85
N ILE A 59 0.80 -2.84 5.77
CA ILE A 59 0.45 -1.41 5.88
C ILE A 59 0.60 -0.86 4.47
N LYS A 60 -0.39 -0.10 4.00
CA LYS A 60 -0.40 0.46 2.64
C LYS A 60 -0.66 1.96 2.69
N PRO A 61 -0.21 2.73 1.69
CA PRO A 61 -0.58 4.12 1.56
C PRO A 61 -2.08 4.25 1.30
N SER A 62 -2.67 5.30 1.84
CA SER A 62 -4.05 5.67 1.57
C SER A 62 -4.12 6.95 0.76
N SER A 63 -5.11 7.05 -0.12
CA SER A 63 -5.42 8.29 -0.83
C SER A 63 -6.31 9.23 -0.01
N TRP A 64 -6.93 8.74 1.06
CA TRP A 64 -7.94 9.46 1.85
C TRP A 64 -7.54 9.64 3.33
N GLN A 65 -6.52 8.92 3.79
CA GLN A 65 -6.02 8.90 5.17
C GLN A 65 -4.48 8.85 5.14
N ASP A 66 -3.82 8.80 6.30
CA ASP A 66 -2.36 8.64 6.34
C ASP A 66 -1.90 7.23 5.92
N PHE A 67 -2.64 6.19 6.31
CA PHE A 67 -2.34 4.80 5.96
C PHE A 67 -3.61 3.94 5.88
N LYS A 68 -3.46 2.73 5.35
CA LYS A 68 -4.46 1.66 5.31
C LYS A 68 -3.85 0.40 5.89
N LEU A 69 -4.62 -0.29 6.73
CA LEU A 69 -4.25 -1.61 7.22
C LEU A 69 -4.86 -2.70 6.34
N VAL A 70 -4.06 -3.72 6.06
CA VAL A 70 -4.53 -4.99 5.50
C VAL A 70 -4.30 -6.05 6.54
N GLY A 71 -5.30 -6.89 6.76
CA GLY A 71 -5.18 -7.98 7.72
C GLY A 71 -6.15 -9.11 7.46
N ALA A 72 -6.01 -10.15 8.27
CA ALA A 72 -6.85 -11.34 8.22
C ALA A 72 -7.53 -11.53 9.58
N ASP A 73 -8.85 -11.65 9.58
CA ASP A 73 -9.63 -11.90 10.80
C ASP A 73 -9.40 -13.34 11.28
N GLN A 74 -9.31 -13.51 12.59
CA GLN A 74 -9.24 -14.81 13.25
C GLN A 74 -10.60 -15.52 13.14
N LYS A 75 -10.55 -16.78 12.71
CA LYS A 75 -11.70 -17.69 12.64
C LYS A 75 -11.91 -18.39 13.98
N LYS A 76 -13.05 -19.08 14.11
CA LYS A 76 -13.38 -19.88 15.30
C LYS A 76 -12.41 -21.03 15.56
N ASP A 77 -11.74 -21.52 14.52
CA ASP A 77 -10.73 -22.57 14.60
C ASP A 77 -9.34 -22.04 15.02
N GLY A 78 -9.22 -20.74 15.33
CA GLY A 78 -7.97 -20.09 15.70
C GLY A 78 -7.08 -19.68 14.52
N THR A 79 -7.41 -20.09 13.28
CA THR A 79 -6.66 -19.73 12.07
C THR A 79 -7.03 -18.35 11.55
N PHE A 80 -6.19 -17.77 10.69
CA PHE A 80 -6.47 -16.49 10.03
C PHE A 80 -7.12 -16.70 8.66
N GLY A 81 -8.12 -15.88 8.36
CA GLY A 81 -8.83 -15.90 7.07
C GLY A 81 -8.06 -15.25 5.92
N ALA A 82 -8.80 -14.89 4.87
CA ALA A 82 -8.25 -14.15 3.75
C ALA A 82 -7.93 -12.69 4.14
N ASN A 83 -6.86 -12.17 3.55
CA ASN A 83 -6.47 -10.77 3.69
C ASN A 83 -7.54 -9.85 3.11
N ARG A 84 -7.84 -8.77 3.84
CA ARG A 84 -8.76 -7.71 3.41
C ARG A 84 -8.30 -6.36 3.94
N GLU A 85 -8.73 -5.28 3.31
CA GLU A 85 -8.57 -3.93 3.87
C GLU A 85 -9.41 -3.82 5.15
N LEU A 86 -8.79 -3.30 6.21
CA LEU A 86 -9.43 -3.10 7.49
C LEU A 86 -10.00 -1.69 7.54
N TRP A 87 -11.17 -1.59 8.16
CA TRP A 87 -11.74 -0.29 8.54
C TRP A 87 -11.25 0.01 9.94
N TRP A 88 -10.47 1.07 10.08
CA TRP A 88 -9.98 1.57 11.35
C TRP A 88 -10.32 3.07 11.37
N TYR A 89 -10.95 3.51 12.47
CA TYR A 89 -11.38 4.89 12.72
C TYR A 89 -10.89 5.29 14.10
#